data_AF-A0A126QVQ9-F1
#
_entry.id   AF-A0A126QVQ9-F1
#
_cell.length_a   1.000
_cell.length_b   1.000
_cell.length_c   1.000
_cell.angle_alpha   90.00
_cell.angle_beta   90.00
_cell.angle_gamma   90.00
#
_symmetry.space_group_name_H-M   'P 1'
#
loop_
_entity.id
_entity.type
_entity.pdbx_description
1 polymer ?
#
loop_
_entity_poly.entity_id
_entity_poly.type
_entity_poly.pdbx_seq_one_letter_code
_entity_poly.pdbx_strand_id
1 'polypeptide(L)'
;MIGSRSGVIGMPIRLAVSFLIVALMVPPVMGMVDNIRDDICTRGLSDAADELAGLVDSVGNRGTGYTLRTEFSVPDDGYLMIGGSDGWVVRVYSDDRQVGRALMDHPVTGPDFAVHGRCLLQLCSTEDGVEVTEI
;
A
#
# COMPACT_ATOMS: atom_id res chain seq x y z
N MET A 1 42.78 8.24 -57.23
CA MET A 1 41.74 7.39 -56.61
C MET A 1 42.29 6.77 -55.34
N ILE A 2 42.01 7.33 -54.16
CA ILE A 2 42.21 6.65 -52.87
C ILE A 2 41.02 7.07 -51.99
N GLY A 3 40.00 6.21 -51.92
CA GLY A 3 38.84 6.38 -51.06
C GLY A 3 39.04 5.60 -49.76
N SER A 4 39.11 6.32 -48.65
CA SER A 4 39.24 5.78 -47.29
C SER A 4 38.09 4.80 -46.98
N ARG A 5 38.43 3.52 -46.77
CA ARG A 5 37.53 2.48 -46.23
C ARG A 5 37.88 2.22 -44.77
N SER A 6 37.36 3.03 -43.83
CA SER A 6 37.50 2.75 -42.38
C SER A 6 36.17 2.75 -41.60
N GLY A 7 35.02 2.76 -42.29
CA GLY A 7 33.71 2.97 -41.65
C GLY A 7 32.92 1.73 -41.20
N VAL A 8 33.27 0.51 -41.63
CA VAL A 8 32.30 -0.62 -41.57
C VAL A 8 32.61 -1.67 -40.48
N ILE A 9 33.84 -1.73 -39.96
CA ILE A 9 34.23 -2.75 -38.95
C ILE A 9 33.82 -2.33 -37.52
N GLY A 10 33.59 -1.04 -37.27
CA GLY A 10 33.27 -0.52 -35.92
C GLY A 10 31.80 -0.61 -35.51
N MET A 11 30.85 -0.73 -36.44
CA MET A 11 29.41 -0.77 -36.13
C MET A 11 28.94 -2.04 -35.42
N PRO A 12 29.34 -3.27 -35.83
CA PRO A 12 28.89 -4.50 -35.18
C PRO A 12 29.38 -4.60 -33.73
N ILE A 13 30.62 -4.16 -33.50
CA ILE A 13 31.24 -4.17 -32.17
C ILE A 13 30.55 -3.17 -31.24
N ARG A 14 30.21 -1.97 -31.73
CA ARG A 14 29.48 -0.97 -30.92
C ARG A 14 28.08 -1.45 -30.53
N LEU A 15 27.38 -2.15 -31.43
CA LEU A 15 26.09 -2.77 -31.14
C LEU A 15 26.22 -3.88 -30.08
N ALA A 16 27.20 -4.77 -30.23
CA ALA A 16 27.46 -5.82 -29.25
C ALA A 16 27.81 -5.25 -27.86
N VAL A 17 28.62 -4.20 -27.81
CA VAL A 17 28.99 -3.52 -26.57
C VAL A 17 27.78 -2.83 -25.95
N SER A 18 26.91 -2.17 -26.73
CA SER A 18 25.66 -1.59 -26.19
C SER A 18 24.73 -2.65 -25.62
N PHE A 19 24.60 -3.81 -26.27
CA PHE A 19 23.76 -4.90 -25.79
C PHE A 19 24.31 -5.52 -24.50
N LEU A 20 25.65 -5.64 -24.41
CA LEU A 20 26.33 -6.09 -23.21
C LEU A 20 26.14 -5.11 -22.03
N ILE A 21 26.23 -3.80 -22.27
CA ILE A 21 25.99 -2.77 -21.25
C ILE A 21 24.53 -2.82 -20.76
N VAL A 22 23.56 -2.97 -21.67
CA VAL A 22 22.14 -3.11 -21.30
C VAL A 22 21.92 -4.39 -20.50
N ALA A 23 22.51 -5.52 -20.91
CA ALA A 23 22.39 -6.80 -20.19
C ALA A 23 22.96 -6.73 -18.77
N LEU A 24 24.08 -6.02 -18.57
CA LEU A 24 24.66 -5.79 -17.23
C LEU A 24 23.84 -4.82 -16.37
N MET A 25 23.05 -3.94 -16.98
CA MET A 25 22.16 -3.02 -16.28
C MET A 25 20.83 -3.65 -15.85
N VAL A 26 20.45 -4.83 -16.36
CA VAL A 26 19.16 -5.47 -15.99
C VAL A 26 19.09 -5.81 -14.49
N PRO A 27 20.08 -6.50 -13.86
CA PRO A 27 20.01 -6.83 -12.43
C PRO A 27 19.90 -5.63 -11.48
N PRO A 28 20.70 -4.54 -11.62
CA PRO A 28 20.56 -3.39 -10.73
C PRO A 28 19.25 -2.62 -10.95
N VAL A 29 18.71 -2.59 -12.18
CA VAL A 29 17.40 -1.99 -12.46
C VAL A 29 16.29 -2.79 -11.78
N MET A 30 16.33 -4.14 -11.80
CA MET A 30 15.36 -4.96 -11.06
C MET A 30 15.37 -4.65 -9.57
N GLY A 31 16.55 -4.62 -8.92
CA GLY A 31 16.62 -4.30 -7.49
C GLY A 31 16.16 -2.87 -7.15
N MET A 32 16.31 -1.91 -8.06
CA MET A 32 15.78 -0.56 -7.86
C MET A 32 14.26 -0.51 -8.01
N VAL A 33 13.69 -1.28 -8.95
CA VAL A 33 12.24 -1.40 -9.13
C VAL A 33 11.58 -2.05 -7.92
N ASP A 34 12.20 -3.08 -7.34
CA ASP A 34 11.69 -3.74 -6.13
C ASP A 34 11.64 -2.76 -4.94
N ASN A 35 12.71 -1.99 -4.70
CA ASN A 35 12.70 -0.97 -3.64
C ASN A 35 11.65 0.13 -3.87
N ILE A 36 11.47 0.58 -5.11
CA ILE A 36 10.44 1.57 -5.44
C ILE A 36 9.04 0.98 -5.21
N ARG A 37 8.85 -0.30 -5.54
CA ARG A 37 7.58 -1.00 -5.33
C ARG A 37 7.26 -1.11 -3.84
N ASP A 38 8.23 -1.52 -3.02
CA ASP A 38 8.05 -1.63 -1.56
C ASP A 38 7.70 -0.28 -0.93
N ASP A 39 8.37 0.80 -1.34
CA ASP A 39 8.08 2.16 -0.88
C ASP A 39 6.68 2.65 -1.30
N ILE A 40 6.25 2.31 -2.52
CA ILE A 40 4.90 2.66 -3.01
C ILE A 40 3.84 1.86 -2.26
N CYS A 41 4.08 0.57 -2.03
CA CYS A 41 3.14 -0.30 -1.33
C CYS A 41 2.99 0.11 0.14
N THR A 42 4.07 0.43 0.83
CA THR A 42 4.00 0.97 2.21
C THR A 42 3.30 2.32 2.28
N ARG A 43 3.51 3.21 1.30
CA ARG A 43 2.74 4.47 1.22
C ARG A 43 1.26 4.23 0.98
N GLY A 44 0.89 3.38 0.01
CA GLY A 44 -0.50 3.06 -0.27
C GLY A 44 -1.21 2.41 0.92
N LEU A 45 -0.50 1.58 1.68
CA LEU A 45 -1.02 0.99 2.92
C LEU A 45 -1.18 2.04 4.03
N SER A 46 -0.27 3.00 4.14
CA SER A 46 -0.38 4.11 5.08
C SER A 46 -1.56 5.03 4.74
N ASP A 47 -1.72 5.38 3.46
CA ASP A 47 -2.82 6.22 2.99
C ASP A 47 -4.17 5.54 3.25
N ALA A 48 -4.26 4.22 3.02
CA ALA A 48 -5.45 3.45 3.37
C ALA A 48 -5.70 3.45 4.89
N ALA A 49 -4.65 3.31 5.71
CA ALA A 49 -4.80 3.36 7.17
C ALA A 49 -5.33 4.71 7.65
N ASP A 50 -4.83 5.81 7.09
CA ASP A 50 -5.29 7.17 7.40
C ASP A 50 -6.72 7.41 6.90
N GLU A 51 -7.08 6.86 5.73
CA GLU A 51 -8.46 6.90 5.22
C GLU A 51 -9.42 6.15 6.15
N LEU A 52 -9.06 4.94 6.59
CA LEU A 52 -9.87 4.15 7.52
C LEU A 52 -10.01 4.85 8.87
N ALA A 53 -8.92 5.41 9.41
CA ALA A 53 -8.95 6.21 10.63
C ALA A 53 -9.89 7.42 10.49
N GLY A 54 -9.77 8.17 9.38
CA GLY A 54 -10.65 9.29 9.09
C GLY A 54 -12.12 8.90 8.93
N LEU A 55 -12.41 7.73 8.37
CA LEU A 55 -13.77 7.19 8.26
C LEU A 55 -14.34 6.86 9.64
N VAL A 56 -13.57 6.18 10.49
CA VAL A 56 -13.96 5.87 11.88
C VAL A 56 -14.27 7.16 12.63
N ASP A 57 -13.38 8.14 12.57
CA ASP A 57 -13.57 9.42 13.26
C ASP A 57 -14.74 10.22 12.70
N SER A 58 -14.98 10.16 11.38
CA SER A 58 -16.14 10.80 10.77
C SER A 58 -17.47 10.20 11.27
N VAL A 59 -17.51 8.90 11.51
CA VAL A 59 -18.68 8.16 12.01
C VAL A 59 -18.87 8.41 13.50
N GLY A 60 -17.79 8.38 14.29
CA GLY A 60 -17.80 8.71 15.71
C GLY A 60 -18.33 10.13 15.97
N ASN A 61 -17.82 11.11 15.22
CA ASN A 61 -18.23 12.52 15.34
C ASN A 61 -19.69 12.80 14.93
N ARG A 62 -20.34 11.92 14.15
CA ARG A 62 -21.75 12.08 13.77
C ARG A 62 -22.74 11.68 14.85
N GLY A 63 -22.27 10.99 15.90
CA GLY A 63 -23.08 10.54 17.01
C GLY A 63 -23.72 9.17 16.81
N THR A 64 -24.19 8.61 17.93
CA THR A 64 -24.68 7.24 18.06
C THR A 64 -25.84 6.92 17.14
N GLY A 65 -25.82 5.72 16.54
CA GLY A 65 -26.83 5.23 15.61
C GLY A 65 -26.58 5.60 14.15
N TYR A 66 -25.52 6.36 13.86
CA TYR A 66 -25.10 6.61 12.48
C TYR A 66 -24.40 5.38 11.90
N THR A 67 -24.84 4.94 10.73
CA THR A 67 -24.21 3.86 9.97
C THR A 67 -23.71 4.39 8.64
N LEU A 68 -22.44 4.11 8.33
CA LEU A 68 -21.81 4.35 7.04
C LEU A 68 -21.51 3.01 6.37
N ARG A 69 -21.83 2.91 5.07
CA ARG A 69 -21.39 1.80 4.23
C ARG A 69 -20.48 2.37 3.15
N THR A 70 -19.26 1.85 3.06
CA THR A 70 -18.29 2.27 2.06
C THR A 70 -17.55 1.08 1.50
N GLU A 71 -17.28 1.13 0.21
CA GLU A 71 -16.29 0.24 -0.39
C GLU A 71 -14.91 0.73 0.05
N PHE A 72 -14.07 -0.19 0.49
CA PHE A 72 -12.74 0.11 0.99
C PHE A 72 -11.75 -0.83 0.31
N SER A 73 -10.59 -0.29 -0.09
CA SER A 73 -9.59 -1.04 -0.83
C SER A 73 -8.23 -0.88 -0.19
N VAL A 74 -7.66 -1.99 0.24
CA VAL A 74 -6.28 -2.12 0.70
C VAL A 74 -5.43 -2.64 -0.45
N PRO A 75 -4.19 -2.14 -0.64
CA PRO A 75 -3.24 -2.74 -1.58
C PRO A 75 -3.02 -4.24 -1.31
N ASP A 76 -2.82 -5.04 -2.37
CA ASP A 76 -2.70 -6.51 -2.28
C ASP A 76 -1.50 -6.99 -1.43
N ASP A 77 -0.49 -6.13 -1.25
CA ASP A 77 0.78 -6.45 -0.60
C ASP A 77 0.76 -6.25 0.94
N GLY A 78 -0.44 -6.11 1.52
CA GLY A 78 -0.61 -5.94 2.96
C GLY A 78 -2.05 -6.03 3.46
N TYR A 79 -2.22 -5.79 4.75
CA TYR A 79 -3.53 -5.74 5.39
C TYR A 79 -3.54 -4.72 6.53
N LEU A 80 -4.74 -4.23 6.84
CA LEU A 80 -4.96 -3.35 7.98
C LEU A 80 -5.63 -4.14 9.10
N MET A 81 -5.26 -3.88 10.34
CA MET A 81 -5.89 -4.50 11.51
C MET A 81 -6.40 -3.41 12.45
N ILE A 82 -7.68 -3.50 12.81
CA ILE A 82 -8.39 -2.56 13.68
C ILE A 82 -9.12 -3.31 14.78
N GLY A 83 -9.46 -2.62 15.87
CA GLY A 83 -10.19 -3.21 16.99
C GLY A 83 -9.30 -4.01 17.95
N GLY A 84 -9.93 -4.88 18.74
CA GLY A 84 -9.26 -5.64 19.79
C GLY A 84 -8.83 -4.76 20.97
N SER A 85 -7.71 -5.11 21.60
CA SER A 85 -7.19 -4.36 22.77
C SER A 85 -6.74 -2.94 22.44
N ASP A 86 -6.39 -2.69 21.17
CA ASP A 86 -5.86 -1.42 20.67
C ASP A 86 -6.86 -0.75 19.70
N GLY A 87 -8.14 -0.70 20.08
CA GLY A 87 -9.22 -0.14 19.25
C GLY A 87 -9.02 1.32 18.81
N TRP A 88 -8.04 2.05 19.36
CA TRP A 88 -7.71 3.43 19.00
C TRP A 88 -6.72 3.54 17.83
N VAL A 89 -6.24 2.41 17.31
CA VAL A 89 -5.15 2.38 16.34
C VAL A 89 -5.49 1.46 15.18
N VAL A 90 -5.31 1.97 13.96
CA VAL A 90 -5.25 1.14 12.75
C VAL A 90 -3.80 0.68 12.60
N ARG A 91 -3.56 -0.62 12.71
CA ARG A 91 -2.23 -1.22 12.55
C ARG A 91 -2.04 -1.63 11.10
N VAL A 92 -0.89 -1.30 10.53
CA VAL A 92 -0.56 -1.60 9.13
C VAL A 92 0.42 -2.75 9.08
N TYR A 93 0.06 -3.81 8.35
CA TYR A 93 0.88 -4.99 8.18
C TYR A 93 1.23 -5.22 6.71
N SER A 94 2.48 -5.62 6.47
CA SER A 94 2.98 -6.14 5.20
C SER A 94 3.83 -7.36 5.50
N ASP A 95 3.58 -8.49 4.83
CA ASP A 95 4.24 -9.78 5.09
C ASP A 95 4.33 -10.15 6.59
N ASP A 96 3.21 -10.06 7.31
CA ASP A 96 3.07 -10.33 8.76
C ASP A 96 3.95 -9.45 9.67
N ARG A 97 4.57 -8.40 9.12
CA ARG A 97 5.32 -7.41 9.89
C ARG A 97 4.51 -6.13 10.01
N GLN A 98 4.39 -5.63 11.22
CA GLN A 98 3.82 -4.31 11.43
C GLN A 98 4.79 -3.26 10.87
N VAL A 99 4.38 -2.59 9.81
CA VAL A 99 5.17 -1.55 9.13
C VAL A 99 4.72 -0.14 9.50
N GLY A 100 3.54 0.01 10.09
CA GLY A 100 2.99 1.32 10.44
C GLY A 100 1.78 1.27 11.37
N ARG A 101 1.28 2.46 11.70
CA ARG A 101 0.03 2.66 12.44
C ARG A 101 -0.57 4.05 12.20
N ALA A 102 -1.88 4.14 12.17
CA ALA A 102 -2.64 5.40 12.20
C ALA A 102 -3.43 5.50 13.52
N LEU A 103 -3.42 6.67 14.15
CA LEU A 103 -4.15 6.92 15.39
C LEU A 103 -5.56 7.44 15.06
N MET A 104 -6.55 7.02 15.83
CA MET A 104 -7.94 7.47 15.73
C MET A 104 -8.34 8.28 16.96
N ASP A 105 -9.27 9.20 16.79
CA ASP A 105 -9.90 9.96 17.88
C ASP A 105 -11.08 9.21 18.53
N HIS A 106 -11.59 8.16 17.88
CA HIS A 106 -12.64 7.29 18.41
C HIS A 106 -12.20 5.83 18.39
N PRO A 107 -12.52 5.05 19.44
CA PRO A 107 -12.16 3.64 19.49
C PRO A 107 -13.07 2.83 18.56
N VAL A 108 -12.48 1.88 17.86
CA VAL A 108 -13.19 0.76 17.26
C VAL A 108 -13.52 -0.26 18.34
N THR A 109 -14.81 -0.56 18.47
CA THR A 109 -15.31 -1.55 19.43
C THR A 109 -15.53 -2.89 18.74
N GLY A 110 -15.16 -3.97 19.44
CA GLY A 110 -15.28 -5.34 18.92
C GLY A 110 -13.94 -6.09 18.86
N PRO A 111 -13.95 -7.30 18.27
CA PRO A 111 -12.74 -8.11 18.12
C PRO A 111 -11.76 -7.47 17.14
N ASP A 112 -10.53 -8.00 17.11
CA ASP A 112 -9.59 -7.66 16.04
C ASP A 112 -10.21 -8.01 14.68
N PHE A 113 -10.25 -7.03 13.78
CA PHE A 113 -10.77 -7.14 12.43
C PHE A 113 -9.67 -6.82 11.43
N ALA A 114 -9.41 -7.76 10.51
CA ALA A 114 -8.39 -7.62 9.48
C ALA A 114 -9.05 -7.28 8.14
N VAL A 115 -8.61 -6.18 7.53
CA VAL A 115 -9.10 -5.65 6.26
C VAL A 115 -8.11 -6.03 5.17
N HIS A 116 -8.56 -6.82 4.19
CA HIS A 116 -7.76 -7.32 3.09
C HIS A 116 -8.35 -6.92 1.74
N GLY A 117 -7.49 -6.49 0.81
CA GLY A 117 -7.89 -6.19 -0.56
C GLY A 117 -9.11 -5.26 -0.61
N ARG A 118 -10.04 -5.56 -1.52
CA ARG A 118 -11.28 -4.80 -1.68
C ARG A 118 -12.42 -5.46 -0.90
N CYS A 119 -12.98 -4.72 0.05
CA CYS A 119 -14.07 -5.18 0.92
C CYS A 119 -15.14 -4.08 1.06
N LEU A 120 -16.37 -4.48 1.35
CA LEU A 120 -17.42 -3.54 1.71
C LEU A 120 -17.48 -3.43 3.23
N LEU A 121 -17.17 -2.25 3.77
CA LEU A 121 -17.18 -2.00 5.21
C LEU A 121 -18.47 -1.29 5.62
N GLN A 122 -19.04 -1.75 6.73
CA GLN A 122 -20.07 -1.08 7.48
C GLN A 122 -19.50 -0.58 8.80
N LEU A 123 -19.55 0.73 9.01
CA LEU A 123 -19.15 1.38 10.25
C LEU A 123 -20.40 1.88 10.97
N CYS A 124 -20.58 1.48 12.22
CA CYS A 124 -21.72 1.86 13.05
C CYS A 124 -21.25 2.59 14.30
N SER A 125 -21.70 3.83 14.49
CA SER A 125 -21.46 4.57 15.73
C SER A 125 -22.33 4.03 16.86
N THR A 126 -21.70 3.60 17.95
CA THR A 126 -22.32 3.06 19.16
C THR A 126 -22.07 3.99 20.35
N GLU A 127 -22.57 3.66 21.54
CA GLU A 127 -22.25 4.44 22.76
C GLU A 127 -20.78 4.23 23.19
N ASP A 128 -20.22 3.05 22.89
CA ASP A 128 -18.87 2.66 23.33
C ASP A 128 -17.76 3.04 22.33
N GLY A 129 -18.13 3.44 21.10
CA GLY A 129 -17.19 3.72 20.01
C GLY A 129 -17.80 3.39 18.64
N VAL A 130 -16.96 3.00 17.68
CA VAL A 130 -17.38 2.65 16.32
C VAL A 130 -17.21 1.14 16.09
N GLU A 131 -18.29 0.44 15.79
CA GLU A 131 -18.21 -0.96 15.38
C GLU A 131 -17.93 -1.03 13.87
N VAL A 132 -16.96 -1.84 13.47
CA VAL A 132 -16.61 -2.05 12.06
C VAL A 132 -16.85 -3.51 11.68
N THR A 133 -17.60 -3.72 10.61
CA THR A 133 -17.94 -5.05 10.08
C THR A 133 -17.82 -5.06 8.56
N GLU A 134 -17.32 -6.15 8.00
CA GLU A 134 -17.39 -6.43 6.56
C GLU A 134 -18.72 -7.10 6.21
N ILE A 135 -19.30 -6.72 5.06
CA ILE A 135 -20.64 -7.14 4.61
C ILE A 135 -20.67 -7.61 3.16
#